data_AF-A0A1I1ZQH7-F1
#
_entry.id   AF-A0A1I1ZQH7-F1
#
_cell.length_a   1.000
_cell.length_b   1.000
_cell.length_c   1.000
_cell.angle_alpha   90.00
_cell.angle_beta   90.00
_cell.angle_gamma   90.00
#
_symmetry.space_group_name_H-M   'P 1'
#
loop_
_entity.id
_entity.type
_entity.pdbx_description
1 polymer ?
#
loop_
_entity_poly.entity_id
_entity_poly.type
_entity_poly.pdbx_seq_one_letter_code
_entity_poly.pdbx_strand_id
1 'polypeptide(L)'
;MKSNQTLKILFWHRKSKADSKGFAPIICRISIDGKDAEFSTSQKVHLSEWDVKTKKVIGSINLKKINSALNHIESSLEINFTVLKTKFDDVTPIMLKNVF
;
A
#
# COMPACT_ATOMS: atom_id res chain seq x y z
N MET A 1 2.81 7.97 -27.73
CA MET A 1 1.60 7.85 -26.88
C MET A 1 2.09 7.55 -25.48
N LYS A 2 1.73 8.33 -24.45
CA LYS A 2 2.09 7.98 -23.07
C LYS A 2 1.38 6.68 -22.72
N SER A 3 2.11 5.66 -22.30
CA SER A 3 1.59 4.35 -21.97
C SER A 3 0.40 4.45 -21.01
N ASN A 4 -0.73 3.85 -21.39
CA ASN A 4 -1.98 3.89 -20.63
C ASN A 4 -1.94 2.88 -19.47
N GLN A 5 -0.90 2.98 -18.65
CA GLN A 5 -0.68 2.06 -17.54
C GLN A 5 -1.60 2.40 -16.37
N THR A 6 -2.25 1.38 -15.83
CA THR A 6 -3.19 1.54 -14.71
C THR A 6 -2.55 1.12 -13.40
N LEU A 7 -2.36 2.08 -12.49
CA LEU A 7 -1.90 1.82 -11.13
C LEU A 7 -3.07 1.40 -10.24
N LYS A 8 -2.91 0.30 -9.51
CA LYS A 8 -3.81 -0.12 -8.44
C LYS A 8 -3.00 -0.27 -7.16
N ILE A 9 -3.44 0.40 -6.10
CA ILE A 9 -2.85 0.29 -4.76
C ILE A 9 -3.87 -0.39 -3.85
N LEU A 10 -3.40 -1.36 -3.06
CA LEU A 10 -4.24 -2.08 -2.12
C LEU A 10 -3.51 -2.28 -0.80
N PHE A 11 -4.17 -1.91 0.29
CA PHE A 11 -3.71 -2.20 1.64
C PHE A 11 -4.44 -3.41 2.21
N TRP A 12 -3.68 -4.29 2.86
CA TRP A 12 -4.22 -5.46 3.55
C TRP A 12 -3.31 -5.87 4.71
N HIS A 13 -3.91 -6.42 5.76
CA HIS A 13 -3.15 -6.94 6.90
C HIS A 13 -2.77 -8.40 6.68
N ARG A 14 -1.49 -8.73 6.86
CA ARG A 14 -1.00 -10.11 6.67
C ARG A 14 -1.21 -10.94 7.91
N LYS A 15 -2.40 -11.54 8.03
CA LYS A 15 -2.81 -12.39 9.16
C LYS A 15 -1.80 -13.48 9.50
N SER A 16 -1.16 -14.10 8.49
CA SER A 16 -0.13 -15.14 8.66
C SER A 16 1.15 -14.65 9.35
N LYS A 17 1.33 -13.34 9.50
CA LYS A 17 2.46 -12.70 10.18
C LYS A 17 2.01 -11.95 11.44
N ALA A 18 0.87 -12.33 12.02
CA ALA A 18 0.43 -11.76 13.28
C ALA A 18 1.35 -12.18 14.43
N ASP A 19 1.73 -11.21 15.27
CA ASP A 19 2.47 -11.46 16.51
C ASP A 19 1.57 -12.16 17.55
N SER A 20 2.15 -12.73 18.61
CA SER A 20 1.40 -13.40 19.71
C SER A 20 0.35 -12.51 20.40
N LYS A 21 0.45 -11.18 20.22
CA LYS A 21 -0.52 -10.19 20.72
C LYS A 21 -1.67 -9.90 19.75
N GLY A 22 -1.76 -10.61 18.62
CA GLY A 22 -2.82 -10.44 17.62
C GLY A 22 -2.62 -9.26 16.66
N PHE A 23 -1.43 -8.66 16.62
CA PHE A 23 -1.10 -7.55 15.71
C PHE A 23 -0.49 -8.09 14.42
N ALA A 24 -1.07 -7.76 13.27
CA ALA A 24 -0.57 -8.13 11.95
C ALA A 24 0.02 -6.90 11.24
N PRO A 25 1.12 -7.06 10.49
CA PRO A 25 1.66 -5.98 9.66
C PRO A 25 0.71 -5.65 8.50
N ILE A 26 0.60 -4.37 8.18
CA ILE A 26 -0.11 -3.89 7.00
C ILE A 26 0.86 -3.94 5.82
N ILE A 27 0.41 -4.55 4.74
CA ILE A 27 1.12 -4.70 3.48
C ILE A 27 0.46 -3.78 2.47
N CYS A 28 1.29 -3.08 1.70
CA CYS A 28 0.89 -2.37 0.50
C CYS A 28 1.23 -3.25 -0.70
N ARG A 29 0.22 -3.51 -1.53
CA ARG A 29 0.37 -4.15 -2.84
C ARG A 29 0.16 -3.10 -3.92
N ILE A 30 1.16 -2.98 -4.78
CA ILE A 30 1.14 -2.19 -6.01
C ILE A 30 0.88 -3.15 -7.16
N SER A 31 -0.04 -2.81 -8.06
CA SER A 31 -0.23 -3.54 -9.31
C SER A 31 -0.27 -2.57 -10.49
N ILE A 32 0.52 -2.86 -11.51
CA ILE A 32 0.61 -2.09 -12.76
C ILE A 32 0.61 -3.09 -13.90
N ASP A 33 -0.39 -3.00 -14.79
CA ASP A 33 -0.52 -3.86 -15.99
C ASP A 33 -0.35 -5.37 -15.74
N GLY A 34 -0.95 -5.85 -14.65
CA GLY A 34 -0.93 -7.27 -14.27
C GLY A 34 0.35 -7.74 -13.57
N LYS A 35 1.38 -6.90 -13.48
CA LYS A 35 2.54 -7.13 -12.61
C LYS A 35 2.23 -6.60 -11.21
N ASP A 36 2.72 -7.28 -10.18
CA ASP A 36 2.59 -6.82 -8.80
C ASP A 36 3.92 -6.71 -8.06
N ALA A 37 3.93 -5.83 -7.06
CA ALA A 37 4.97 -5.74 -6.06
C ALA A 37 4.34 -5.45 -4.71
N GLU A 38 4.91 -6.04 -3.66
CA GLU A 38 4.42 -5.88 -2.31
C GLU A 38 5.54 -5.40 -1.38
N PHE A 39 5.17 -4.60 -0.39
CA PHE A 39 6.07 -4.17 0.68
C PHE A 39 5.29 -3.92 1.99
N SER A 40 6.00 -4.01 3.12
CA SER A 40 5.42 -3.74 4.44
C SER A 40 5.39 -2.24 4.70
N THR A 41 4.28 -1.68 5.20
CA THR A 41 4.14 -0.25 5.48
C THR A 41 4.73 0.16 6.85
N SER A 42 5.46 -0.75 7.51
CA SER A 42 5.91 -0.65 8.91
C SER A 42 4.81 -0.38 9.95
N GLN A 43 3.53 -0.35 9.54
CA GLN A 43 2.39 -0.25 10.45
C GLN A 43 1.90 -1.65 10.81
N LYS A 44 1.44 -1.82 12.05
CA LYS A 44 0.77 -3.04 12.52
C LYS A 44 -0.61 -2.68 13.05
N VAL A 45 -1.58 -3.56 12.83
CA VAL A 45 -2.97 -3.41 13.27
C VAL A 45 -3.44 -4.71 13.90
N HIS A 46 -4.23 -4.62 14.95
CA HIS A 46 -4.84 -5.81 15.53
C HIS A 46 -5.86 -6.42 14.57
N LEU A 47 -5.96 -7.75 14.53
CA LEU A 47 -6.84 -8.46 13.59
C LEU A 47 -8.31 -8.02 13.66
N SER A 48 -8.80 -7.65 14.84
CA SER A 48 -10.18 -7.18 15.05
C SER A 48 -10.42 -5.72 14.68
N GLU A 49 -9.35 -4.93 14.49
CA GLU A 49 -9.44 -3.48 14.25
C GLU A 49 -9.34 -3.13 12.76
N TRP A 50 -9.06 -4.12 11.91
CA TRP A 50 -8.96 -3.95 10.46
C TRP A 50 -10.28 -4.27 9.79
N ASP A 51 -10.80 -3.31 9.02
CA ASP A 51 -11.99 -3.52 8.21
C ASP A 51 -11.61 -3.90 6.77
N VAL A 52 -11.99 -5.12 6.39
CA VAL A 52 -11.65 -5.69 5.07
C VAL A 52 -12.41 -4.97 3.94
N LYS A 53 -13.60 -4.43 4.20
CA LYS A 53 -14.43 -3.78 3.19
C LYS A 53 -13.87 -2.41 2.80
N THR A 54 -13.55 -1.61 3.81
CA THR A 54 -13.01 -0.25 3.65
C THR A 54 -11.50 -0.22 3.53
N LYS A 55 -10.81 -1.33 3.82
CA LYS A 55 -9.35 -1.47 3.84
C LYS A 55 -8.69 -0.45 4.77
N LYS A 56 -9.36 -0.13 5.88
CA LYS A 56 -8.97 0.89 6.86
C LYS A 56 -9.06 0.33 8.27
N VAL A 57 -8.41 1.01 9.19
CA VAL A 57 -8.49 0.73 10.63
C VAL A 57 -9.72 1.42 11.21
N ILE A 58 -10.58 0.68 11.92
CA ILE A 58 -11.90 1.15 12.38
C ILE A 58 -12.09 1.26 13.90
N GLY A 59 -11.11 0.86 14.73
CA GLY A 59 -11.29 0.86 16.19
C GLY A 59 -10.07 1.25 17.04
N SER A 60 -8.89 1.41 16.44
CA SER A 60 -7.68 1.70 17.23
C SER A 60 -7.63 3.13 17.77
N ILE A 61 -7.07 3.30 18.98
CA ILE A 61 -6.66 4.62 19.48
C ILE A 61 -5.73 5.34 18.48
N ASN A 62 -4.96 4.55 17.73
CA ASN A 62 -4.04 5.01 16.69
C ASN A 62 -4.67 5.04 15.29
N LEU A 63 -5.99 4.86 15.13
CA LEU A 63 -6.64 4.73 13.82
C LEU A 63 -6.32 5.91 12.91
N LYS A 64 -6.35 7.14 13.44
CA LYS A 64 -6.08 8.36 12.68
C LYS A 64 -4.64 8.38 12.21
N LYS A 65 -3.70 8.00 13.09
CA LYS A 65 -2.27 7.93 12.77
C LYS A 65 -2.00 6.88 11.70
N ILE A 66 -2.53 5.68 11.84
CA ILE A 66 -2.33 4.57 10.89
C ILE A 66 -2.98 4.92 9.55
N ASN A 67 -4.26 5.30 9.53
CA ASN A 67 -4.96 5.63 8.30
C ASN A 67 -4.32 6.84 7.59
N SER A 68 -3.84 7.84 8.33
CA SER A 68 -3.09 8.96 7.76
C SER A 68 -1.76 8.50 7.14
N ALA A 69 -1.03 7.61 7.81
CA ALA A 69 0.20 7.03 7.26
C ALA A 69 -0.09 6.22 5.96
N LEU A 70 -1.15 5.41 5.93
CA LEU A 70 -1.55 4.68 4.72
C LEU A 70 -1.93 5.63 3.58
N ASN A 71 -2.67 6.69 3.89
CA ASN A 71 -3.04 7.70 2.90
C ASN A 71 -1.80 8.44 2.36
N HIS A 72 -0.85 8.77 3.22
CA HIS A 72 0.42 9.38 2.81
C HIS A 72 1.23 8.46 1.89
N ILE A 73 1.27 7.15 2.18
CA ILE A 73 1.91 6.16 1.32
C ILE A 73 1.20 6.11 -0.05
N GLU A 74 -0.13 6.03 -0.06
CA GLU A 74 -0.93 6.01 -1.29
C GLU A 74 -0.63 7.25 -2.16
N SER A 75 -0.76 8.45 -1.60
CA SER A 75 -0.48 9.69 -2.32
C SER A 75 0.97 9.77 -2.82
N SER A 76 1.94 9.34 -2.00
CA SER A 76 3.35 9.31 -2.42
C SER A 76 3.58 8.38 -3.61
N LEU A 77 2.95 7.20 -3.60
CA LEU A 77 3.01 6.25 -4.71
C LEU A 77 2.36 6.79 -5.98
N GLU A 78 1.21 7.47 -5.88
CA GLU A 78 0.56 8.09 -7.03
C GLU A 78 1.40 9.20 -7.67
N ILE A 79 2.01 10.05 -6.84
CA ILE A 79 2.92 11.12 -7.28
C ILE A 79 4.14 10.50 -7.98
N ASN A 80 4.81 9.54 -7.32
CA ASN A 80 5.98 8.87 -7.88
C ASN A 80 5.67 8.13 -9.17
N PHE A 81 4.51 7.47 -9.28
CA PHE A 81 4.07 6.82 -10.51
C PHE A 81 3.89 7.84 -11.64
N THR A 82 3.31 8.99 -11.35
CA THR A 82 3.16 10.08 -12.32
C THR A 82 4.51 10.60 -12.80
N VAL A 83 5.47 10.78 -11.88
CA VAL A 83 6.85 11.18 -12.23
C VAL A 83 7.57 10.10 -13.04
N LEU A 84 7.41 8.82 -12.71
CA LEU A 84 8.02 7.74 -13.46
C LEU A 84 7.45 7.64 -14.87
N LYS A 85 6.15 7.86 -15.06
CA LYS A 85 5.51 7.92 -16.39
C LYS A 85 6.02 9.07 -17.28
N THR A 86 6.65 10.10 -16.72
CA THR A 86 7.28 11.15 -17.54
C THR A 86 8.71 10.81 -17.94
N LYS A 87 9.37 9.92 -17.19
CA LYS A 87 10.78 9.53 -17.39
C LYS A 87 10.95 8.22 -18.15
N PHE A 88 9.99 7.31 -18.03
CA PHE A 88 10.05 5.96 -18.60
C PHE A 88 8.81 5.68 -19.44
N ASP A 89 8.99 4.89 -20.50
CA ASP A 89 7.89 4.46 -21.36
C ASP A 89 7.04 3.35 -20.71
N ASP A 90 7.67 2.44 -19.95
CA ASP A 90 7.00 1.42 -19.13
C ASP A 90 7.45 1.53 -17.68
N VAL A 91 6.49 1.77 -16.78
CA VAL A 91 6.73 1.78 -15.33
C VAL A 91 6.34 0.44 -14.75
N THR A 92 7.24 -0.18 -14.00
CA THR A 92 6.97 -1.45 -13.32
C THR A 92 6.66 -1.25 -11.83
N PRO A 93 5.91 -2.15 -11.19
CA PRO A 93 5.63 -2.06 -9.75
C PRO A 93 6.89 -2.06 -8.89
N ILE A 94 7.94 -2.77 -9.33
CA ILE A 94 9.23 -2.80 -8.64
C ILE A 94 9.96 -1.46 -8.71
N MET A 95 9.88 -0.75 -9.85
CA MET A 95 10.44 0.61 -9.95
C MET A 95 9.73 1.56 -8.99
N LEU A 96 8.40 1.49 -8.91
CA LEU A 96 7.65 2.33 -8.00
C LEU A 96 7.96 2.01 -6.53
N LYS A 97 8.10 0.72 -6.21
CA LYS A 97 8.53 0.25 -4.89
C LYS A 97 9.94 0.74 -4.52
N ASN A 98 10.88 0.77 -5.46
CA ASN A 98 12.27 1.16 -5.17
C ASN A 98 12.47 2.66 -4.95
N VAL A 99 11.52 3.48 -5.40
CA VAL A 99 11.53 4.94 -5.19
C VAL A 99 10.93 5.32 -3.83
N PHE A 100 10.22 4.38 -3.18
CA PHE A 100 9.60 4.53 -1.87
C PHE A 100 10.47 3.88 -0.78
#